data_AF-A0A7V8YUC7-F1
#
_entry.id   AF-A0A7V8YUC7-F1
#
_cell.length_a   1.000
_cell.length_b   1.000
_cell.length_c   1.000
_cell.angle_alpha   90.00
_cell.angle_beta   90.00
_cell.angle_gamma   90.00
#
_symmetry.space_group_name_H-M   'P 1'
#
loop_
_entity.id
_entity.type
_entity.pdbx_description
1 polymer ?
#
loop_
_entity_poly.entity_id
_entity_poly.type
_entity_poly.pdbx_seq_one_letter_code
_entity_poly.pdbx_strand_id
1 'polypeptide(L)'
;MRGDEKRVVDAFCAWLQSGGWDRTREQEFVDVVARRDGVTLYAEGKGRTAAIGLDVDTVYGQILRRMPSGEDSTGRFAVVAPTEACVAALRVRKRVRERLRIEIYCVDEHDVVRLVAE
;
A
#
# COMPACT_ATOMS: atom_id res chain seq x y z
N MET A 1 -2.15 -3.02 -16.55
CA MET A 1 -1.59 -4.30 -17.07
C MET A 1 -1.04 -5.09 -15.90
N ARG A 2 -1.21 -6.41 -15.85
CA ARG A 2 -0.72 -7.27 -14.74
C ARG A 2 0.80 -7.16 -14.49
N GLY A 3 1.60 -6.86 -15.51
CA GLY A 3 3.06 -6.73 -15.39
C GLY A 3 3.52 -5.54 -14.55
N ASP A 4 2.82 -4.40 -14.61
CA ASP A 4 3.24 -3.21 -13.87
C ASP A 4 2.87 -3.30 -12.39
N GLU A 5 1.74 -3.93 -12.04
CA GLU A 5 1.38 -4.19 -10.65
C GLU A 5 2.43 -5.07 -9.95
N LYS A 6 2.86 -6.14 -10.63
CA LYS A 6 3.95 -6.98 -10.14
C LYS A 6 5.23 -6.19 -9.89
N ARG A 7 5.63 -5.31 -10.82
CA ARG A 7 6.80 -4.43 -10.65
C ARG A 7 6.67 -3.54 -9.42
N VAL A 8 5.53 -2.86 -9.26
CA VAL A 8 5.25 -1.98 -8.12
C VAL A 8 5.37 -2.75 -6.79
N VAL A 9 4.76 -3.93 -6.70
CA VAL A 9 4.84 -4.79 -5.51
C VAL A 9 6.27 -5.30 -5.28
N ASP A 10 6.99 -5.66 -6.34
CA ASP A 10 8.39 -6.11 -6.25
C ASP A 10 9.30 -5.01 -5.68
N ALA A 11 9.20 -3.79 -6.22
CA ALA A 11 9.94 -2.63 -5.74
C ALA A 11 9.65 -2.33 -4.27
N PHE A 12 8.38 -2.38 -3.88
CA PHE A 12 7.97 -2.17 -2.50
C PHE A 12 8.50 -3.25 -1.55
N CYS A 13 8.48 -4.52 -1.94
CA CYS A 13 9.05 -5.61 -1.15
C CYS A 13 10.57 -5.44 -0.96
N ALA A 14 11.28 -5.02 -2.01
CA ALA A 14 12.72 -4.76 -1.93
C ALA A 14 13.03 -3.61 -0.97
N TRP A 15 12.23 -2.54 -1.03
CA TRP A 15 12.33 -1.40 -0.10
C TRP A 15 12.04 -1.78 1.35
N LEU A 16 11.01 -2.60 1.59
CA LEU A 16 10.71 -3.13 2.93
C LEU A 16 11.88 -3.96 3.47
N GLN A 17 12.41 -4.86 2.64
CA GLN A 17 13.53 -5.71 3.04
C GLN A 17 14.79 -4.90 3.35
N SER A 18 15.12 -3.88 2.56
CA SER A 18 16.27 -3.00 2.84
C SER A 18 16.05 -2.15 4.09
N GLY A 19 14.80 -1.84 4.41
CA GLY A 19 14.38 -1.22 5.68
C GLY A 19 14.33 -2.16 6.88
N GLY A 20 14.73 -3.43 6.74
CA GLY A 20 14.74 -4.39 7.85
C GLY A 20 13.37 -4.93 8.25
N TRP A 21 12.37 -4.83 7.38
CA TRP A 21 11.07 -5.48 7.59
C TRP A 21 11.16 -6.97 7.22
N ASP A 22 10.55 -7.82 8.05
CA ASP A 22 10.21 -9.17 7.64
C ASP A 22 8.92 -9.13 6.82
N ARG A 23 8.86 -9.82 5.70
CA ARG A 23 7.83 -9.65 4.66
C ARG A 23 7.38 -10.98 4.09
N THR A 24 6.07 -11.09 3.92
CA THR A 24 5.40 -12.21 3.28
C THR A 24 4.49 -11.66 2.19
N ARG A 25 4.52 -12.28 1.01
CA ARG A 25 3.63 -11.94 -0.11
C ARG A 25 2.38 -12.80 -0.07
N GLU A 26 1.28 -12.29 -0.61
CA GLU A 26 0.02 -13.02 -0.81
C GLU A 26 -0.49 -13.70 0.47
N GLN A 27 -0.55 -12.93 1.56
CA GLN A 27 -1.00 -13.42 2.87
C GLN A 27 -2.23 -12.62 3.34
N GLU A 28 -3.22 -13.33 3.90
CA GLU A 28 -4.37 -12.72 4.58
C GLU A 28 -5.06 -11.64 3.75
N PHE A 29 -5.35 -11.98 2.48
CA PHE A 29 -6.14 -11.18 1.56
C PHE A 29 -5.47 -9.90 1.04
N VAL A 30 -4.24 -9.56 1.41
CA VAL A 30 -3.48 -8.42 0.86
C VAL A 30 -2.24 -8.89 0.07
N ASP A 31 -1.71 -8.02 -0.79
CA ASP A 31 -0.55 -8.37 -1.63
C ASP A 31 0.72 -8.56 -0.81
N VAL A 32 0.92 -7.76 0.25
CA VAL A 32 2.09 -7.83 1.13
C VAL A 32 1.70 -7.64 2.59
N VAL A 33 2.23 -8.50 3.46
CA VAL A 33 2.25 -8.31 4.92
C VAL A 33 3.70 -8.15 5.36
N ALA A 34 4.00 -7.07 6.08
CA ALA A 34 5.34 -6.80 6.59
C ALA A 34 5.33 -6.54 8.09
N ARG A 35 6.34 -7.00 8.83
CA ARG A 35 6.44 -6.89 10.28
C ARG A 35 7.79 -6.31 10.69
N ARG A 36 7.78 -5.34 11.61
CA ARG A 36 8.98 -4.74 12.19
C ARG A 36 8.63 -4.04 13.51
N ASP A 37 9.43 -4.22 14.54
CA ASP A 37 9.29 -3.55 15.86
C ASP A 37 7.88 -3.62 16.46
N GLY A 38 7.22 -4.79 16.35
CA GLY A 38 5.87 -5.00 16.85
C GLY A 38 4.76 -4.34 16.01
N VAL A 39 5.09 -3.70 14.89
CA VAL A 39 4.14 -3.15 13.91
C VAL A 39 3.92 -4.17 12.79
N THR A 40 2.66 -4.35 12.39
CA THR A 40 2.30 -5.10 11.17
C THR A 40 1.76 -4.13 10.13
N LEU A 41 2.34 -4.15 8.93
CA LEU A 41 1.93 -3.35 7.78
C LEU A 41 1.25 -4.26 6.75
N TYR A 42 0.00 -3.96 6.42
CA TYR A 42 -0.79 -4.64 5.39
C TYR A 42 -0.87 -3.75 4.15
N ALA A 43 -0.30 -4.18 3.03
CA ALA A 43 -0.19 -3.35 1.83
C ALA A 43 -0.90 -3.98 0.63
N GLU A 44 -1.65 -3.16 -0.10
CA GLU A 44 -2.21 -3.50 -1.41
C GLU A 44 -1.51 -2.68 -2.49
N GLY A 45 -1.03 -3.37 -3.53
CA GLY A 45 -0.40 -2.77 -4.68
C GLY A 45 -1.36 -2.59 -5.85
N LYS A 46 -1.16 -1.53 -6.62
CA LYS A 46 -1.75 -1.40 -7.96
C LYS A 46 -0.70 -0.99 -8.98
N GLY A 47 -0.86 -1.51 -10.19
CA GLY A 47 -0.13 -1.05 -11.35
C GLY A 47 -0.89 0.01 -12.15
N ARG A 48 -0.27 0.50 -13.22
CA ARG A 48 -0.87 1.38 -14.21
C ARG A 48 -2.00 0.67 -14.95
N THR A 49 -3.12 1.35 -15.05
CA THR A 49 -4.32 0.91 -15.79
C THR A 49 -4.96 2.07 -16.54
N ALA A 50 -5.88 1.76 -17.45
CA ALA A 50 -6.64 2.78 -18.18
C ALA A 50 -7.61 3.57 -17.26
N ALA A 51 -7.93 3.05 -16.09
CA ALA A 51 -8.86 3.64 -15.12
C ALA A 51 -8.21 3.80 -13.74
N ILE A 52 -6.97 4.33 -13.73
CA ILE A 52 -6.08 4.35 -12.56
C ILE A 52 -6.74 4.92 -11.28
N GLY A 53 -7.59 5.94 -11.43
CA GLY A 53 -8.31 6.52 -10.30
C GLY A 53 -9.37 5.58 -9.69
N LEU A 54 -10.12 4.87 -10.53
CA LEU A 54 -11.15 3.93 -10.09
C LEU A 54 -10.52 2.71 -9.38
N ASP A 55 -9.40 2.23 -9.91
CA ASP A 55 -8.69 1.09 -9.32
C ASP A 55 -8.13 1.45 -7.93
N VAL A 56 -7.65 2.67 -7.76
CA VAL A 56 -7.22 3.18 -6.45
C VAL A 56 -8.40 3.34 -5.49
N ASP A 57 -9.56 3.83 -5.95
CA ASP A 57 -10.76 3.89 -5.11
C ASP A 57 -11.19 2.47 -4.68
N THR A 58 -11.00 1.48 -5.55
CA THR A 58 -11.24 0.06 -5.23
C THR A 58 -10.27 -0.45 -4.17
N VAL A 59 -8.99 -0.06 -4.19
CA VAL A 59 -8.01 -0.41 -3.13
C VAL A 59 -8.48 0.03 -1.76
N TYR A 60 -9.02 1.25 -1.64
CA TYR A 60 -9.55 1.72 -0.36
C TYR A 60 -10.66 0.81 0.15
N GLY A 61 -11.62 0.45 -0.70
CA GLY A 61 -12.67 -0.50 -0.33
C GLY A 61 -12.11 -1.87 0.08
N GLN A 62 -11.10 -2.34 -0.63
CA GLN A 62 -10.42 -3.61 -0.35
C GLN A 62 -9.71 -3.61 1.01
N ILE A 63 -8.92 -2.57 1.31
CA ILE A 63 -8.20 -2.41 2.58
C ILE A 63 -9.18 -2.28 3.74
N LEU A 64 -10.17 -1.39 3.63
CA LEU A 64 -11.12 -1.11 4.71
C LEU A 64 -11.94 -2.37 5.09
N ARG A 65 -12.34 -3.16 4.09
CA ARG A 65 -13.02 -4.45 4.30
C ARG A 65 -12.19 -5.47 5.07
N ARG A 66 -10.86 -5.40 4.95
CA ARG A 66 -9.91 -6.39 5.49
C ARG A 66 -9.32 -5.97 6.84
N MET A 67 -9.63 -4.76 7.30
CA MET A 67 -9.23 -4.32 8.64
C MET A 67 -9.80 -5.27 9.70
N PRO A 68 -9.01 -5.71 10.69
CA PRO A 68 -9.49 -6.55 11.77
C PRO A 68 -10.70 -5.92 12.49
N SER A 69 -11.66 -6.75 12.88
CA SER A 69 -12.87 -6.29 13.59
C SER A 69 -12.62 -5.89 15.05
N GLY A 70 -11.51 -6.33 15.63
CA GLY A 70 -11.05 -5.93 16.97
C GLY A 70 -10.07 -4.77 16.94
N GLU A 71 -9.75 -4.20 18.11
CA GLU A 71 -8.71 -3.18 18.24
C GLU A 71 -7.31 -3.80 18.01
N ASP A 72 -6.89 -3.87 16.75
CA ASP A 72 -5.47 -4.04 16.42
C ASP A 72 -4.78 -2.68 16.51
N SER A 73 -4.21 -2.41 17.69
CA SER A 73 -3.44 -1.18 17.93
C SER A 73 -2.05 -1.18 17.29
N THR A 74 -1.67 -2.24 16.56
CA THR A 74 -0.36 -2.37 15.90
C THR A 74 -0.44 -2.37 14.38
N GLY A 75 -1.61 -2.69 13.83
CA GLY A 75 -1.90 -2.70 12.40
C GLY A 75 -1.76 -1.31 11.77
N ARG A 76 -1.00 -1.27 10.68
CA ARG A 76 -0.92 -0.19 9.71
C ARG A 76 -1.30 -0.72 8.34
N PHE A 77 -1.78 0.17 7.49
CA PHE A 77 -2.23 -0.19 6.14
C PHE A 77 -1.51 0.66 5.12
N ALA A 78 -1.27 0.12 3.93
CA ALA A 78 -0.60 0.84 2.86
C ALA A 78 -1.31 0.67 1.52
N VAL A 79 -1.44 1.78 0.80
CA VAL A 79 -1.69 1.78 -0.64
C VAL A 79 -0.36 1.99 -1.33
N VAL A 80 0.01 1.05 -2.21
CA VAL A 80 1.23 1.13 -3.01
C VAL A 80 0.84 1.33 -4.47
N ALA A 81 1.28 2.43 -5.07
CA ALA A 81 0.85 2.81 -6.40
C ALA A 81 2.00 3.41 -7.22
N PRO A 82 1.94 3.38 -8.56
CA PRO A 82 2.90 4.09 -9.37
C PRO A 82 2.72 5.61 -9.20
N THR A 83 3.77 6.39 -9.47
CA THR A 83 3.76 7.85 -9.27
C THR A 83 2.57 8.56 -9.92
N GLU A 84 2.12 8.12 -11.11
CA GLU A 84 0.99 8.73 -11.81
C GLU A 84 -0.37 8.47 -11.11
N ALA A 85 -0.46 7.41 -10.31
CA ALA A 85 -1.64 7.05 -9.53
C ALA A 85 -1.70 7.77 -8.17
N CYS A 86 -0.59 8.34 -7.71
CA CYS A 86 -0.48 8.82 -6.34
C CYS A 86 -1.45 9.94 -6.01
N VAL A 87 -1.73 10.84 -6.96
CA VAL A 87 -2.76 11.88 -6.78
C VAL A 87 -4.14 11.26 -6.53
N ALA A 88 -4.47 10.15 -7.20
CA ALA A 88 -5.70 9.42 -6.92
C ALA A 88 -5.65 8.74 -5.54
N ALA A 89 -4.48 8.21 -5.14
CA ALA A 89 -4.30 7.62 -3.82
C ALA A 89 -4.48 8.64 -2.70
N LEU A 90 -4.33 9.93 -2.97
CA LEU A 90 -4.57 11.00 -1.99
C LEU A 90 -6.03 11.49 -1.91
N ARG A 91 -6.97 10.94 -2.69
CA ARG A 91 -8.39 11.39 -2.71
C ARG A 91 -9.08 11.24 -1.36
N VAL A 92 -8.80 10.16 -0.62
CA VAL A 92 -9.25 10.03 0.77
C VAL A 92 -8.47 11.01 1.62
N ARG A 93 -9.15 11.95 2.27
CA ARG A 93 -8.51 13.05 3.02
C ARG A 93 -7.51 12.55 4.06
N LYS A 94 -6.39 13.28 4.22
CA LYS A 94 -5.34 13.02 5.21
C LYS A 94 -5.87 12.62 6.59
N ARG A 95 -6.79 13.41 7.16
CA ARG A 95 -7.39 13.12 8.48
C ARG A 95 -8.00 11.72 8.60
N VAL A 96 -8.58 11.20 7.52
CA VAL A 96 -9.20 9.86 7.50
C VAL A 96 -8.11 8.81 7.43
N ARG A 97 -7.12 9.01 6.55
CA ARG A 97 -5.98 8.11 6.42
C ARG A 97 -5.19 8.00 7.72
N GLU A 98 -4.90 9.11 8.40
CA GLU A 98 -4.23 9.13 9.70
C GLU A 98 -5.04 8.39 10.78
N ARG A 99 -6.36 8.65 10.85
CA ARG A 99 -7.24 7.99 11.83
C ARG A 99 -7.28 6.47 11.66
N LEU A 100 -7.18 6.02 10.42
CA LEU A 100 -7.19 4.61 10.02
C LEU A 100 -5.79 4.03 9.81
N ARG A 101 -4.74 4.83 10.05
CA ARG A 101 -3.32 4.44 9.90
C ARG A 101 -2.99 3.88 8.50
N ILE A 102 -3.53 4.54 7.49
CA ILE A 102 -3.28 4.25 6.07
C ILE A 102 -2.16 5.17 5.57
N GLU A 103 -1.09 4.57 5.09
CA GLU A 103 0.06 5.22 4.47
C GLU A 103 0.01 5.06 2.95
N ILE A 104 0.56 6.01 2.20
CA ILE A 104 0.58 5.98 0.74
C ILE A 104 2.02 5.92 0.26
N TYR A 105 2.36 4.88 -0.48
CA TYR A 105 3.69 4.68 -1.05
C TYR A 105 3.62 4.80 -2.57
N CYS A 106 4.44 5.69 -3.11
CA CYS A 106 4.60 5.88 -4.54
C CYS A 106 5.85 5.15 -5.03
N VAL A 107 5.71 4.43 -6.13
CA VAL A 107 6.82 3.80 -6.84
C VAL A 107 7.03 4.53 -8.16
N ASP A 108 8.23 5.05 -8.39
CA ASP A 108 8.56 5.67 -9.67
C ASP A 108 8.96 4.63 -10.73
N GLU A 109 9.33 5.11 -11.92
CA GLU A 109 9.75 4.25 -13.03
C GLU A 109 11.13 3.59 -12.81
N HIS A 110 11.90 4.06 -11.85
CA HIS A 110 13.20 3.52 -11.45
C HIS A 110 13.09 2.63 -10.20
N ASP A 111 11.87 2.21 -9.86
CA ASP A 111 11.55 1.38 -8.70
C ASP A 111 11.90 2.04 -7.34
N VAL A 112 12.05 3.37 -7.30
CA VAL A 112 12.27 4.09 -6.06
C VAL A 112 10.93 4.29 -5.35
N VAL A 113 10.88 3.85 -4.10
CA VAL A 113 9.71 3.94 -3.23
C VAL A 113 9.79 5.19 -2.35
N ARG A 114 8.70 5.97 -2.32
CA ARG A 114 8.57 7.16 -1.47
C ARG A 114 7.25 7.12 -0.69
N LEU A 115 7.34 7.35 0.62
CA LEU A 115 6.17 7.63 1.44
C LEU A 115 5.65 9.05 1.13
N VAL A 116 4.34 9.18 0.92
CA VAL A 116 3.68 10.47 0.68
C VAL A 116 2.93 10.91 1.93
N ALA A 117 3.21 12.15 2.38
CA ALA A 117 2.73 12.68 3.65
C ALA A 117 1.56 13.67 3.54
N GLU A 118 1.16 14.08 2.33
CA GLU A 118 0.10 15.08 2.07
C GLU A 118 -1.30 14.50 1.98
#